data_AF-A0A518H4G9-F1
#
_entry.id   AF-A0A518H4G9-F1
#
_cell.length_a   1.000
_cell.length_b   1.000
_cell.length_c   1.000
_cell.angle_alpha   90.00
_cell.angle_beta   90.00
_cell.angle_gamma   90.00
#
_symmetry.space_group_name_H-M   'P 1'
#
loop_
_entity.id
_entity.type
_entity.pdbx_description
1 polymer ?
#
loop_
_entity_poly.entity_id
_entity_poly.type
_entity_poly.pdbx_seq_one_letter_code
_entity_poly.pdbx_strand_id
1 'polypeptide(L)'
;MRSNLRDSLNIAPGATTFVDGEQVGEDHVLEEGETLEFLRPVGRKGVGRVWTVEQFCDHFQITVEQFEQLLGLGLRPLRWPDGAIRLCEDQVDRFLDQHLGLVQRPLPVPPEFLSPQDAAAFLGITSEALDHLRKARKIRAVQVGNQRGFVYAIVDLRDFASSRIIPTAEEELRKRGRGRR
;
A
#
# COMPACT_ATOMS: atom_id res chain seq x y z
N MET A 1 -18.87 -29.72 6.43
CA MET A 1 -19.74 -29.28 5.30
C MET A 1 -19.12 -28.05 4.63
N ARG A 2 -18.49 -28.23 3.47
CA ARG A 2 -17.73 -27.20 2.73
C ARG A 2 -18.57 -25.97 2.35
N SER A 3 -19.88 -26.13 2.20
CA SER A 3 -20.82 -25.05 1.88
C SER A 3 -20.77 -23.90 2.88
N ASN A 4 -20.67 -24.19 4.18
CA ASN A 4 -20.68 -23.16 5.23
C ASN A 4 -19.37 -22.36 5.29
N LEU A 5 -18.26 -22.94 4.84
CA LEU A 5 -16.95 -22.30 4.81
C LEU A 5 -16.78 -21.37 3.61
N ARG A 6 -17.45 -21.65 2.49
CA ARG A 6 -17.34 -20.83 1.27
C ARG A 6 -17.70 -19.37 1.52
N ASP A 7 -18.83 -19.15 2.18
CA ASP A 7 -19.33 -17.81 2.46
C ASP A 7 -18.52 -17.13 3.58
N SER A 8 -18.07 -17.90 4.58
CA SER A 8 -17.33 -17.38 5.72
C SER A 8 -15.89 -16.97 5.38
N LEU A 9 -15.25 -17.68 4.44
CA LEU A 9 -13.83 -17.51 4.09
C LEU A 9 -13.61 -16.89 2.70
N ASN A 10 -14.67 -16.43 2.02
CA ASN A 10 -14.61 -15.86 0.67
C ASN A 10 -13.87 -16.77 -0.34
N ILE A 11 -14.12 -18.08 -0.28
CA ILE A 11 -13.41 -19.06 -1.12
C ILE A 11 -13.87 -18.88 -2.57
N ALA A 12 -12.92 -18.57 -3.46
CA ALA A 12 -13.23 -18.32 -4.86
C ALA A 12 -13.88 -19.56 -5.54
N PRO A 13 -14.88 -19.36 -6.42
CA PRO A 13 -15.44 -20.46 -7.21
C PRO A 13 -14.33 -21.16 -8.01
N GLY A 14 -14.30 -22.49 -7.96
CA GLY A 14 -13.28 -23.31 -8.63
C GLY A 14 -11.93 -23.41 -7.91
N ALA A 15 -11.83 -22.98 -6.64
CA ALA A 15 -10.67 -23.29 -5.82
C ALA A 15 -10.63 -24.79 -5.45
N THR A 16 -9.45 -25.38 -5.59
CA THR A 16 -9.12 -26.73 -5.14
C THR A 16 -8.66 -26.68 -3.69
N THR A 17 -8.99 -27.71 -2.92
CA THR A 17 -8.65 -27.81 -1.51
C THR A 17 -7.35 -28.58 -1.33
N PHE A 18 -6.46 -28.05 -0.50
CA PHE A 18 -5.21 -28.69 -0.11
C PHE A 18 -5.12 -28.78 1.41
N VAL A 19 -4.50 -29.85 1.91
CA VAL A 19 -4.16 -30.01 3.32
C VAL A 19 -2.67 -30.29 3.39
N ASP A 20 -1.93 -29.43 4.09
CA ASP A 20 -0.47 -29.49 4.21
C ASP A 20 0.27 -29.66 2.86
N GLY A 21 -0.27 -29.02 1.82
CA GLY A 21 0.26 -29.03 0.45
C GLY A 21 -0.23 -30.18 -0.44
N GLU A 22 -1.01 -31.13 0.07
CA GLU A 22 -1.59 -32.23 -0.71
C GLU A 22 -3.04 -31.95 -1.10
N GLN A 23 -3.40 -32.23 -2.36
CA GLN A 23 -4.76 -32.02 -2.84
C GLN A 23 -5.72 -33.06 -2.22
N VAL A 24 -6.77 -32.58 -1.55
CA VAL A 24 -7.78 -33.45 -0.91
C VAL A 24 -9.18 -33.27 -1.50
N GLY A 25 -10.00 -34.32 -1.36
CA GLY A 25 -11.41 -34.33 -1.76
C GLY A 25 -12.33 -33.62 -0.76
N GLU A 26 -13.61 -33.49 -1.10
CA GLU A 26 -14.60 -32.85 -0.20
C GLU A 26 -14.92 -33.69 1.05
N ASP A 27 -14.58 -34.98 1.03
CA ASP A 27 -14.81 -35.93 2.10
C ASP A 27 -13.67 -35.97 3.13
N HIS A 28 -12.60 -35.17 2.96
CA HIS A 28 -11.51 -35.09 3.93
C HIS A 28 -12.01 -34.46 5.24
N VAL A 29 -11.73 -35.13 6.35
CA VAL A 29 -12.00 -34.64 7.70
C VAL A 29 -10.72 -34.05 8.25
N LEU A 30 -10.72 -32.74 8.54
CA LEU A 30 -9.55 -32.07 9.10
C LEU A 30 -9.25 -32.57 10.51
N GLU A 31 -7.98 -32.89 10.75
CA GLU A 31 -7.45 -33.25 12.06
C GLU A 31 -6.79 -32.04 12.76
N GLU A 32 -6.60 -32.15 14.07
CA GLU A 32 -5.93 -31.11 14.83
C GLU A 32 -4.46 -30.98 14.40
N GLY A 33 -4.07 -29.78 13.97
CA GLY A 33 -2.71 -29.48 13.50
C GLY A 33 -2.56 -29.40 11.99
N GLU A 34 -3.55 -29.85 11.22
CA GLU A 34 -3.56 -29.74 9.75
C GLU A 34 -3.84 -28.31 9.29
N THR A 35 -3.21 -27.88 8.19
CA THR A 35 -3.47 -26.59 7.55
C THR A 35 -4.30 -26.76 6.29
N LEU A 36 -5.53 -26.23 6.30
CA LEU A 36 -6.42 -26.20 5.15
C LEU A 36 -6.14 -24.98 4.25
N GLU A 37 -5.79 -25.24 2.99
CA GLU A 37 -5.55 -24.22 1.98
C GLU A 37 -6.55 -24.31 0.83
N PHE A 38 -6.84 -23.16 0.21
CA PHE A 38 -7.68 -23.08 -0.98
C PHE A 38 -6.91 -22.41 -2.11
N LEU A 39 -6.52 -23.19 -3.11
CA LEU A 39 -5.72 -22.72 -4.24
C LEU A 39 -6.51 -22.82 -5.53
N ARG A 40 -6.38 -21.84 -6.42
CA ARG A 40 -6.86 -21.99 -7.80
C ARG A 40 -5.74 -22.63 -8.62
N PRO A 41 -5.85 -23.92 -9.02
CA PRO A 41 -4.78 -24.60 -9.75
C PRO A 41 -4.51 -23.94 -11.11
N VAL A 42 -5.53 -23.29 -11.67
CA VAL A 42 -5.43 -22.46 -12.87
C VAL A 42 -5.92 -21.05 -12.55
N GLY A 43 -5.23 -20.37 -11.65
CA GLY A 43 -5.40 -18.95 -11.44
C GLY A 43 -4.58 -18.16 -12.47
N ARG A 44 -5.21 -17.29 -13.26
CA ARG A 44 -4.48 -16.13 -13.79
C ARG A 44 -4.08 -15.31 -12.58
N LYS A 45 -2.83 -15.42 -12.13
CA LYS A 45 -2.25 -14.43 -11.22
C LYS A 45 -2.53 -13.09 -11.88
N GLY A 46 -3.31 -12.23 -11.22
CA GLY A 46 -3.67 -10.94 -11.78
C GLY A 46 -2.39 -10.29 -12.27
N VAL A 47 -2.32 -9.93 -13.55
CA VAL A 47 -1.08 -9.50 -14.21
C VAL A 47 -0.68 -8.08 -13.78
N GLY A 48 -1.08 -7.68 -12.57
CA GLY A 48 -1.12 -6.29 -12.12
C GLY A 48 -1.89 -5.41 -13.11
N ARG A 49 -1.57 -4.12 -13.07
CA ARG A 49 -1.88 -3.21 -14.16
C ARG A 49 -1.01 -3.59 -15.36
N VAL A 50 -1.64 -3.64 -16.53
CA VAL A 50 -0.94 -3.80 -17.80
C VAL A 50 -1.05 -2.53 -18.62
N TRP A 51 0.05 -2.10 -19.22
CA TRP A 51 0.09 -0.95 -20.12
C TRP A 51 0.22 -1.40 -21.57
N THR A 52 -0.45 -0.67 -22.47
CA THR A 52 -0.08 -0.67 -23.90
C THR A 52 1.22 0.11 -24.10
N VAL A 53 1.82 0.01 -25.28
CA VAL A 53 3.04 0.77 -25.58
C VAL A 53 2.75 2.28 -25.51
N GLU A 54 1.60 2.71 -26.01
CA GLU A 54 1.14 4.10 -25.97
C GLU A 54 0.97 4.58 -24.52
N GLN A 55 0.26 3.79 -23.69
CA GLN A 55 0.09 4.11 -22.27
C GLN A 55 1.41 4.19 -21.51
N PHE A 56 2.36 3.32 -21.84
CA PHE A 56 3.69 3.34 -21.25
C PHE A 56 4.46 4.61 -21.62
N CYS A 57 4.50 4.93 -22.92
CA CYS A 57 5.16 6.13 -23.43
C CYS A 57 4.56 7.40 -22.81
N ASP A 58 3.23 7.48 -22.75
CA ASP A 58 2.52 8.59 -22.12
C ASP A 58 2.79 8.67 -20.62
N HIS A 59 2.82 7.54 -19.91
CA HIS A 59 3.02 7.53 -18.47
C HIS A 59 4.44 7.97 -18.06
N PHE A 60 5.45 7.45 -18.76
CA PHE A 60 6.85 7.77 -18.49
C PHE A 60 7.37 8.99 -19.25
N GLN A 61 6.52 9.61 -20.08
CA GLN A 61 6.87 10.76 -20.94
C GLN A 61 8.10 10.47 -21.82
N ILE A 62 8.13 9.29 -22.44
CA ILE A 62 9.19 8.85 -23.34
C ILE A 62 8.66 8.64 -24.76
N THR A 63 9.55 8.70 -25.75
CA THR A 63 9.21 8.42 -27.15
C THR A 63 9.20 6.91 -27.45
N VAL A 64 8.62 6.54 -28.59
CA VAL A 64 8.61 5.13 -29.05
C VAL A 64 10.04 4.64 -29.29
N GLU A 65 10.94 5.47 -29.81
CA GLU A 65 12.34 5.12 -30.01
C GLU A 65 13.06 4.86 -28.67
N GLN A 66 12.76 5.66 -27.64
CA GLN A 66 13.28 5.42 -26.28
C GLN A 66 12.73 4.11 -25.70
N PHE A 67 11.45 3.81 -25.96
CA PHE A 67 10.88 2.52 -25.57
C PHE A 67 11.58 1.35 -26.27
N GLU A 68 11.87 1.44 -27.57
CA GLU A 68 12.64 0.42 -28.29
C GLU A 68 14.05 0.23 -27.73
N GLN A 69 14.70 1.32 -27.28
CA GLN A 69 15.98 1.22 -26.57
C GLN A 69 15.83 0.43 -25.25
N LEU A 70 14.76 0.63 -24.48
CA LEU A 70 14.49 -0.14 -23.26
C LEU A 70 14.27 -1.64 -23.56
N LEU A 71 13.61 -1.97 -24.67
CA LEU A 71 13.50 -3.35 -25.14
C LEU A 71 14.88 -3.95 -25.45
N GLY A 72 15.74 -3.19 -26.11
CA GLY A 72 17.13 -3.58 -26.39
C GLY A 72 17.98 -3.77 -25.12
N LEU A 73 17.65 -3.04 -24.05
CA LEU A 73 18.28 -3.18 -22.73
C LEU A 73 17.72 -4.35 -21.91
N GLY A 74 16.71 -5.08 -22.42
CA GLY A 74 16.22 -6.31 -21.81
C GLY A 74 14.85 -6.21 -21.14
N LEU A 75 14.10 -5.12 -21.34
CA LEU A 75 12.70 -5.04 -20.94
C LEU A 75 11.90 -6.12 -21.72
N ARG A 76 11.24 -7.04 -21.02
CA ARG A 76 10.55 -8.19 -21.65
C ARG A 76 9.02 -7.97 -21.73
N PRO A 77 8.45 -7.45 -22.82
CA PRO A 77 7.01 -7.30 -22.90
C PRO A 77 6.31 -8.66 -22.99
N LEU A 78 5.06 -8.68 -22.54
CA LEU A 78 4.14 -9.79 -22.76
C LEU A 78 3.50 -9.63 -24.14
N ARG A 79 3.44 -10.73 -24.90
CA ARG A 79 2.69 -10.78 -26.16
C ARG A 79 1.38 -11.53 -25.93
N TRP A 80 0.27 -10.88 -26.23
CA TRP A 80 -1.06 -11.48 -26.15
C TRP A 80 -1.42 -12.24 -27.44
N PRO A 81 -2.42 -13.15 -27.41
CA PRO A 81 -2.82 -13.93 -28.58
C PRO A 81 -3.31 -13.07 -29.77
N ASP A 82 -3.77 -11.86 -29.50
CA ASP A 82 -4.16 -10.86 -30.51
C ASP A 82 -2.96 -10.14 -31.16
N GLY A 83 -1.74 -10.51 -30.77
CA GLY A 83 -0.49 -9.88 -31.22
C GLY A 83 -0.15 -8.60 -30.45
N ALA A 84 -0.99 -8.15 -29.52
CA ALA A 84 -0.77 -6.93 -28.78
C ALA A 84 0.39 -7.09 -27.77
N ILE A 85 1.18 -6.02 -27.65
CA ILE A 85 2.25 -5.90 -26.67
C ILE A 85 1.67 -5.29 -25.39
N ARG A 86 1.98 -5.92 -24.26
CA ARG A 86 1.57 -5.47 -22.92
C ARG A 86 2.75 -5.48 -21.97
N LEU A 87 2.81 -4.47 -21.12
CA LEU A 87 3.84 -4.33 -20.10
C LEU A 87 3.19 -4.46 -18.73
N CYS A 88 3.67 -5.41 -17.93
CA CYS A 88 3.24 -5.54 -16.54
C CYS A 88 3.94 -4.47 -15.70
N GLU A 89 3.18 -3.68 -14.94
CA GLU A 89 3.68 -2.62 -14.05
C GLU A 89 4.80 -3.14 -13.13
N ASP A 90 4.54 -4.23 -12.39
CA ASP A 90 5.54 -4.85 -11.50
C ASP A 90 6.84 -5.26 -12.20
N GLN A 91 6.76 -5.57 -13.49
CA GLN A 91 7.92 -5.98 -14.27
C GLN A 91 8.71 -4.77 -14.76
N VAL A 92 8.00 -3.74 -15.23
CA VAL A 92 8.59 -2.45 -15.58
C VAL A 92 9.33 -1.88 -14.39
N ASP A 93 8.68 -1.81 -13.23
CA ASP A 93 9.28 -1.25 -12.02
C ASP A 93 10.59 -1.95 -11.67
N ARG A 94 10.57 -3.30 -11.61
CA ARG A 94 11.78 -4.09 -11.38
C ARG A 94 12.88 -3.85 -12.42
N PHE A 95 12.50 -3.68 -13.69
CA PHE A 95 13.46 -3.42 -14.76
C PHE A 95 14.11 -2.04 -14.61
N LEU A 96 13.30 -1.01 -14.37
CA LEU A 96 13.76 0.38 -14.19
C LEU A 96 14.63 0.50 -12.93
N ASP A 97 14.26 -0.19 -11.85
CA ASP A 97 15.06 -0.29 -10.61
C ASP A 97 16.45 -0.85 -10.90
N GLN A 98 16.52 -1.95 -11.65
CA GLN A 98 17.77 -2.66 -11.93
C GLN A 98 18.70 -1.89 -12.88
N HIS A 99 18.14 -1.24 -13.91
CA HIS A 99 18.96 -0.68 -15.01
C HIS A 99 19.21 0.81 -14.89
N LEU A 100 18.26 1.55 -14.31
CA LEU A 100 18.33 3.00 -14.29
C LEU A 100 18.46 3.55 -12.88
N GLY A 101 18.27 2.72 -11.84
CA GLY A 101 18.27 3.17 -10.45
C GLY A 101 17.26 4.30 -10.19
N LEU A 102 16.27 4.44 -11.08
CA LEU A 102 15.34 5.59 -11.11
C LEU A 102 14.35 5.54 -9.96
N VAL A 103 14.15 4.37 -9.37
CA VAL A 103 13.54 4.26 -8.05
C VAL A 103 14.69 4.18 -7.05
N GLN A 104 15.19 5.36 -6.66
CA GLN A 104 15.42 5.50 -5.23
C GLN A 104 14.05 5.25 -4.62
N ARG A 105 13.79 4.00 -4.19
CA ARG A 105 12.67 3.72 -3.29
C ARG A 105 12.74 4.82 -2.26
N PRO A 106 11.65 5.56 -1.97
CA PRO A 106 11.68 6.45 -0.83
C PRO A 106 12.24 5.59 0.30
N LEU A 107 13.46 5.94 0.75
CA LEU A 107 14.11 5.25 1.86
C LEU A 107 13.04 5.02 2.91
N PRO A 108 12.91 3.80 3.47
CA PRO A 108 11.87 3.52 4.44
C PRO A 108 11.83 4.67 5.43
N VAL A 109 10.69 5.36 5.46
CA VAL A 109 10.51 6.52 6.34
C VAL A 109 10.86 6.00 7.73
N PRO A 110 11.84 6.60 8.44
CA PRO A 110 12.24 6.09 9.73
C PRO A 110 10.98 5.99 10.62
N PRO A 111 10.86 4.95 11.48
CA PRO A 111 9.63 4.68 12.21
C PRO A 111 9.16 5.86 13.09
N GLU A 112 10.03 6.82 13.38
CA GLU A 112 9.72 8.09 14.04
C GLU A 112 9.03 9.16 13.16
N PHE A 113 8.86 8.91 11.85
CA PHE A 113 8.19 9.80 10.90
C PHE A 113 7.02 9.10 10.21
N LEU A 114 6.02 9.88 9.82
CA LEU A 114 4.83 9.43 9.10
C LEU A 114 4.71 10.11 7.74
N SER A 115 4.17 9.38 6.77
CA SER A 115 3.72 9.95 5.50
C SER A 115 2.58 10.95 5.72
N PRO A 116 2.26 11.83 4.76
CA PRO A 116 1.11 12.75 4.89
C PRO A 116 -0.23 12.03 5.12
N GLN A 117 -0.42 10.85 4.55
CA GLN A 117 -1.65 10.06 4.71
C GLN A 117 -1.71 9.45 6.12
N ASP A 118 -0.62 8.84 6.58
CA ASP A 118 -0.56 8.23 7.91
C ASP A 118 -0.62 9.29 9.03
N ALA A 119 0.00 10.45 8.82
CA ALA A 119 -0.07 11.56 9.75
C ALA A 119 -1.50 12.13 9.87
N ALA A 120 -2.24 12.20 8.76
CA ALA A 120 -3.63 12.63 8.77
C ALA A 120 -4.50 11.61 9.51
N ALA A 121 -4.31 10.31 9.24
CA ALA A 121 -4.98 9.23 9.96
C ALA A 121 -4.65 9.23 11.45
N PHE A 122 -3.38 9.46 11.82
CA PHE A 122 -2.92 9.54 13.20
C PHE A 122 -3.62 10.65 14.00
N LEU A 123 -3.86 11.81 13.36
CA LEU A 123 -4.58 12.92 13.97
C LEU A 123 -6.11 12.82 13.85
N GLY A 124 -6.64 11.83 13.12
CA GLY A 124 -8.07 11.69 12.85
C GLY A 124 -8.64 12.83 11.99
N ILE A 125 -7.85 13.36 11.06
CA ILE A 125 -8.26 14.46 10.15
C ILE A 125 -8.06 14.07 8.68
N THR A 126 -8.57 14.88 7.76
CA THR A 126 -8.32 14.68 6.32
C THR A 126 -6.94 15.19 5.90
N SER A 127 -6.41 14.69 4.78
CA SER A 127 -5.11 15.12 4.25
C SER A 127 -5.10 16.60 3.84
N GLU A 128 -6.23 17.15 3.39
CA GLU A 128 -6.37 18.58 3.09
C GLU A 128 -6.26 19.41 4.37
N ALA A 129 -6.93 18.98 5.45
CA ALA A 129 -6.83 19.64 6.75
C ALA A 129 -5.39 19.61 7.29
N LEU A 130 -4.69 18.48 7.13
CA LEU A 130 -3.28 18.38 7.49
C LEU A 130 -2.41 19.36 6.66
N ASP A 131 -2.63 19.45 5.34
CA ASP A 131 -1.90 20.39 4.49
C ASP A 131 -2.17 21.85 4.88
N HIS A 132 -3.41 22.17 5.26
CA HIS A 132 -3.75 23.48 5.83
C HIS A 132 -3.00 23.77 7.13
N LEU A 133 -2.90 22.79 8.05
CA LEU A 133 -2.13 22.94 9.29
C LEU A 133 -0.63 23.15 9.02
N ARG A 134 -0.07 22.42 8.04
CA ARG A 134 1.32 22.60 7.59
C ARG A 134 1.54 23.99 7.00
N LYS A 135 0.67 24.44 6.06
CA LYS A 135 0.74 25.77 5.44
C LYS A 135 0.62 26.90 6.47
N ALA A 136 -0.24 26.72 7.47
CA ALA A 136 -0.40 27.64 8.60
C ALA A 136 0.73 27.53 9.64
N ARG A 137 1.76 26.71 9.40
CA ARG A 137 2.91 26.45 10.29
C ARG A 137 2.51 25.99 11.69
N LYS A 138 1.37 25.32 11.82
CA LYS A 138 0.88 24.78 13.09
C LYS A 138 1.45 23.40 13.41
N ILE A 139 1.91 22.68 12.39
CA ILE A 139 2.62 21.41 12.50
C ILE A 139 3.89 21.52 11.66
N ARG A 140 4.99 21.01 12.19
CA ARG A 140 6.27 20.96 11.47
C ARG A 140 6.28 19.79 10.50
N ALA A 141 6.75 20.04 9.29
CA ALA A 141 6.98 19.03 8.27
C ALA A 141 8.46 19.06 7.89
N VAL A 142 9.08 17.90 7.74
CA VAL A 142 10.51 17.76 7.48
C VAL A 142 10.69 17.01 6.17
N GLN A 143 11.70 17.39 5.39
CA GLN A 143 12.13 16.62 4.24
C GLN A 143 13.31 15.73 4.67
N VAL A 144 13.18 14.42 4.53
CA VAL A 144 14.21 13.46 4.94
C VAL A 144 15.01 13.02 3.71
N GLY A 145 16.31 13.37 3.69
CA GLY A 145 17.21 13.06 2.59
C GLY A 145 16.80 13.68 1.26
N ASN A 146 16.99 12.94 0.17
CA ASN A 146 16.64 13.37 -1.20
C ASN A 146 15.21 12.98 -1.59
N GLN A 147 14.36 12.55 -0.65
CA GLN A 147 13.00 12.14 -0.98
C GLN A 147 12.16 13.31 -1.49
N ARG A 148 11.33 13.02 -2.48
CA ARG A 148 10.33 13.96 -2.99
C ARG A 148 9.13 13.94 -2.06
N GLY A 149 8.91 15.05 -1.35
CA GLY A 149 7.77 15.22 -0.44
C GLY A 149 8.20 15.57 0.98
N PHE A 150 7.23 15.66 1.88
CA PHE A 150 7.44 15.95 3.29
C PHE A 150 6.91 14.81 4.14
N VAL A 151 7.57 14.59 5.28
CA VAL A 151 7.13 13.67 6.33
C VAL A 151 6.90 14.43 7.63
N TYR A 152 6.19 13.81 8.57
CA TYR A 152 5.83 14.41 9.85
C TYR A 152 6.40 13.58 11.00
N ALA A 153 7.16 14.20 11.89
CA ALA A 153 7.69 13.50 13.05
C ALA A 153 6.54 13.18 14.03
N ILE A 154 6.51 11.96 14.55
CA ILE A 154 5.46 11.51 15.49
C ILE A 154 5.44 12.39 16.75
N VAL A 155 6.61 12.84 17.22
CA VAL A 155 6.71 13.75 18.38
C VAL A 155 5.98 15.08 18.13
N ASP A 156 6.17 15.70 16.96
CA ASP A 156 5.52 16.96 16.61
C ASP A 156 3.99 16.78 16.49
N LEU A 157 3.53 15.63 15.98
CA LEU A 157 2.10 15.31 15.89
C LEU A 157 1.47 15.11 17.29
N ARG A 158 2.18 14.44 18.21
CA ARG A 158 1.74 14.26 19.60
C ARG A 158 1.69 15.59 20.36
N ASP A 159 2.71 16.42 20.20
CA ASP A 159 2.77 17.75 20.79
C ASP A 159 1.60 18.61 20.30
N PHE A 160 1.35 18.60 18.98
CA PHE A 160 0.19 19.27 18.41
C PHE A 160 -1.13 18.76 18.98
N ALA A 161 -1.33 17.44 19.02
CA ALA A 161 -2.54 16.83 19.56
C ALA A 161 -2.77 17.22 21.03
N SER A 162 -1.73 17.13 21.87
CA SER A 162 -1.82 17.45 23.29
C SER A 162 -2.14 18.94 23.57
N SER A 163 -1.61 19.86 22.75
CA SER A 163 -1.89 21.30 22.87
C SER A 163 -3.32 21.69 22.50
N ARG A 164 -4.04 20.81 21.79
CA ARG A 164 -5.38 21.04 21.23
C ARG A 164 -6.47 20.24 21.92
N ILE A 165 -6.13 19.45 22.95
CA ILE A 165 -7.13 18.83 23.81
C ILE A 165 -7.84 19.96 24.55
N ILE A 166 -9.02 20.32 24.07
CA ILE A 166 -9.93 21.18 24.82
C ILE A 166 -10.41 20.32 26.00
N PRO A 167 -10.13 20.70 27.25
CA PRO A 167 -10.57 19.92 28.39
C PRO A 167 -12.09 19.78 28.33
N THR A 168 -12.58 18.56 28.53
CA THR A 168 -14.01 18.31 28.55
C THR A 168 -14.64 19.01 29.75
N ALA A 169 -15.96 19.28 29.70
CA ALA A 169 -16.66 19.99 30.77
C ALA A 169 -16.48 19.31 32.15
N GLU A 170 -16.32 17.99 32.19
CA GLU A 170 -16.03 17.23 33.42
C GLU A 170 -14.62 17.50 33.98
N GLU A 171 -13.62 17.67 33.11
CA GLU A 171 -12.26 18.01 33.53
C GLU A 171 -12.18 19.45 34.07
N GLU A 172 -12.90 20.39 33.44
CA GLU A 172 -13.09 21.77 33.94
C GLU A 172 -13.74 21.77 35.34
N LEU A 173 -14.79 20.98 35.55
CA LEU A 173 -15.48 20.84 36.85
C LEU A 173 -14.56 20.25 37.93
N ARG A 174 -13.76 19.23 37.60
CA ARG A 174 -12.83 18.61 38.54
C ARG A 174 -11.67 19.54 38.92
N LYS A 175 -11.22 20.40 37.99
CA LYS A 175 -10.21 21.44 38.25
C LYS A 175 -10.73 22.51 39.21
N ARG A 176 -11.99 22.94 39.05
CA ARG A 176 -12.63 23.94 39.92
C ARG A 176 -12.95 23.40 41.33
N GLY A 177 -13.18 22.09 41.47
CA GLY A 177 -13.46 21.45 42.76
C GLY A 177 -12.28 21.35 43.74
N ARG A 178 -11.03 21.50 43.28
CA ARG A 178 -9.82 21.34 44.13
C ARG A 178 -9.34 22.62 44.84
N GLY A 179 -9.97 23.78 44.59
CA GLY A 179 -9.55 25.07 45.16
C GLY A 179 -10.30 25.54 46.42
N ARG A 180 -11.15 24.70 47.03
CA ARG A 180 -11.85 25.02 48.28
C ARG A 180 -11.45 24.07 49.40
N ARG A 181 -10.22 24.19 49.90
CA ARG A 181 -9.82 23.76 51.25
C ARG A 181 -8.70 24.66 51.73
#